data_AF-A0A936HAB5-F1
#
_entry.id   AF-A0A936HAB5-F1
#
_cell.length_a   1.000
_cell.length_b   1.000
_cell.length_c   1.000
_cell.angle_alpha   90.00
_cell.angle_beta   90.00
_cell.angle_gamma   90.00
#
_symmetry.space_group_name_H-M   'P 1'
#
loop_
_entity.id
_entity.type
_entity.pdbx_description
1 polymer ?
#
loop_
_entity_poly.entity_id
_entity_poly.type
_entity_poly.pdbx_seq_one_letter_code
_entity_poly.pdbx_strand_id
1 'polypeptide(L)'
;MTLGELIEILQKADQSRVVPIGFHRPHSYRGYYCCVAFEPKANITIEKMLESAKSALGETFVAYKGGEFEMDNSTDVYLAEYGRLGEEIGPVLLGYMLGNIGKEGDGAELSAVTDHLERLKAENVRMEAAQYWLELRDELKSEWALPPSH
;
A
#
# COMPACT_ATOMS: atom_id res chain seq x y z
N MET A 1 9.61 11.24 6.72
CA MET A 1 9.15 10.48 7.92
C MET A 1 10.27 10.50 8.92
N THR A 2 9.97 10.35 10.22
CA THR A 2 10.99 10.35 11.27
C THR A 2 11.44 8.95 11.68
N LEU A 3 12.56 8.86 12.39
CA LEU A 3 13.09 7.62 12.95
C LEU A 3 12.11 6.96 13.92
N GLY A 4 11.40 7.76 14.73
CA GLY A 4 10.34 7.25 15.61
C GLY A 4 9.19 6.62 14.82
N GLU A 5 8.67 7.31 13.81
CA GLU A 5 7.61 6.79 12.93
C GLU A 5 8.03 5.50 12.22
N LEU A 6 9.27 5.46 11.71
CA LEU A 6 9.84 4.27 11.08
C LEU A 6 9.88 3.07 12.05
N ILE A 7 10.37 3.30 13.27
CA ILE A 7 10.44 2.27 14.31
C ILE A 7 9.03 1.76 14.64
N GLU A 8 8.05 2.63 14.82
CA GLU A 8 6.66 2.24 15.13
C GLU A 8 6.03 1.40 14.02
N ILE A 9 6.22 1.77 12.75
CA ILE A 9 5.68 1.02 11.61
C ILE A 9 6.33 -0.36 11.54
N LEU A 10 7.66 -0.44 11.68
CA LEU A 10 8.38 -1.70 11.64
C LEU A 10 8.02 -2.62 12.82
N GLN A 11 7.78 -2.08 14.01
CA GLN A 11 7.34 -2.86 15.18
C GLN A 11 5.99 -3.55 14.97
N LYS A 12 5.08 -2.93 14.20
CA LYS A 12 3.74 -3.48 13.93
C LYS A 12 3.72 -4.50 12.80
N ALA A 13 4.78 -4.54 11.98
CA ALA A 13 4.87 -5.46 10.86
C ALA A 13 5.31 -6.87 11.29
N ASP A 14 5.11 -7.87 10.43
CA ASP A 14 5.56 -9.25 10.67
C ASP A 14 7.09 -9.32 10.70
N GLN A 15 7.66 -9.50 11.90
CA GLN A 15 9.10 -9.48 12.14
C GLN A 15 9.85 -10.58 11.36
N SER A 16 9.18 -11.72 11.10
CA SER A 16 9.77 -12.87 10.40
C SER A 16 9.81 -12.70 8.87
N ARG A 17 9.06 -11.73 8.35
CA ARG A 17 8.96 -11.48 6.92
C ARG A 17 10.30 -11.02 6.36
N VAL A 18 10.76 -11.74 5.33
CA VAL A 18 11.90 -11.34 4.50
C VAL A 18 11.40 -10.42 3.39
N VAL A 19 12.01 -9.24 3.26
CA VAL A 19 11.76 -8.31 2.16
C VAL A 19 12.88 -8.38 1.13
N PRO A 20 12.57 -8.31 -0.17
CA PRO A 20 13.58 -8.37 -1.22
C PRO A 20 14.51 -7.14 -1.18
N ILE A 21 13.98 -5.99 -0.75
CA ILE A 21 14.69 -4.72 -0.60
C ILE A 21 14.33 -4.13 0.76
N GLY A 22 15.32 -3.97 1.62
CA GLY A 22 15.23 -3.28 2.90
C GLY A 22 16.50 -2.48 3.15
N PHE A 23 16.87 -2.29 4.42
CA PHE A 23 18.01 -1.47 4.79
C PHE A 23 18.71 -1.96 6.07
N HIS A 24 19.95 -1.53 6.28
CA HIS A 24 20.74 -1.80 7.48
C HIS A 24 21.80 -0.72 7.71
N ARG A 25 22.65 -0.89 8.73
CA ARG A 25 23.84 -0.03 8.97
C ARG A 25 23.53 1.47 8.98
N PRO A 26 22.98 2.00 10.09
CA PRO A 26 22.77 3.43 10.22
C PRO A 26 24.09 4.20 10.14
N HIS A 27 24.06 5.36 9.51
CA HIS A 27 25.17 6.31 9.46
C HIS A 27 24.66 7.75 9.28
N SER A 28 25.51 8.75 9.54
CA SER A 28 25.18 10.15 9.25
C SER A 28 24.88 10.32 7.76
N TYR A 29 23.75 10.96 7.44
CA TYR A 29 23.38 11.21 6.06
C TYR A 29 24.26 12.30 5.43
N ARG A 30 24.74 12.06 4.21
CA ARG A 30 25.67 12.98 3.54
C ARG A 30 25.02 14.33 3.18
N GLY A 31 23.72 14.32 2.90
CA GLY A 31 22.98 15.54 2.53
C GLY A 31 22.80 16.47 3.72
N TYR A 32 22.32 15.91 4.83
CA TYR A 32 22.05 16.64 6.07
C TYR A 32 22.57 15.83 7.26
N TYR A 33 23.59 16.35 7.94
CA TYR A 33 24.31 15.59 8.98
C TYR A 33 23.51 15.33 10.25
N CYS A 34 22.46 16.12 10.49
CA CYS A 34 21.46 15.93 11.54
C CYS A 34 20.42 14.85 11.21
N CYS A 35 20.56 14.16 10.07
CA CYS A 35 19.68 13.08 9.66
C CYS A 35 20.46 11.76 9.63
N VAL A 36 19.72 10.65 9.74
CA VAL A 36 20.29 9.31 9.65
C VAL A 36 19.96 8.69 8.30
N ALA A 37 20.94 7.99 7.72
CA ALA A 37 20.75 7.17 6.55
C ALA A 37 21.04 5.70 6.86
N PHE A 38 20.41 4.81 6.11
CA PHE A 38 20.64 3.38 6.15
C PHE A 38 21.10 2.89 4.79
N GLU A 39 22.05 1.97 4.76
CA GLU A 39 22.50 1.33 3.54
C GLU A 39 21.43 0.36 3.01
N PRO A 40 21.17 0.31 1.69
CA PRO A 40 20.24 -0.65 1.11
C PRO A 40 20.73 -2.09 1.32
N LYS A 41 19.80 -2.99 1.64
CA LYS A 41 20.08 -4.42 1.84
C LYS A 41 19.04 -5.29 1.15
N ALA A 42 19.51 -6.23 0.35
CA ALA A 42 18.66 -7.26 -0.23
C ALA A 42 18.40 -8.41 0.76
N ASN A 43 17.21 -9.02 0.67
CA ASN A 43 16.80 -10.22 1.40
C ASN A 43 17.04 -10.13 2.91
N ILE A 44 16.42 -9.13 3.54
CA ILE A 44 16.55 -8.86 4.97
C ILE A 44 15.20 -9.05 5.67
N THR A 45 15.21 -9.49 6.93
CA THR A 45 13.97 -9.54 7.72
C THR A 45 13.59 -8.16 8.25
N ILE A 46 12.29 -7.95 8.45
CA ILE A 46 11.78 -6.75 9.11
C ILE A 46 12.38 -6.58 10.51
N GLU A 47 12.60 -7.67 11.24
CA GLU A 47 13.31 -7.65 12.53
C GLU A 47 14.69 -6.97 12.42
N LYS A 48 15.49 -7.31 11.41
CA LYS A 48 16.83 -6.73 11.23
C LYS A 48 16.81 -5.27 10.77
N MET A 49 15.78 -4.88 10.03
CA MET A 49 15.53 -3.47 9.73
C MET A 49 15.19 -2.69 11.01
N LEU A 50 14.33 -3.26 11.85
CA LEU A 50 13.93 -2.68 13.13
C LEU A 50 15.12 -2.57 14.10
N GLU A 51 15.96 -3.60 14.20
CA GLU A 51 17.21 -3.57 14.98
C GLU A 51 18.11 -2.43 14.52
N SER A 52 18.28 -2.25 13.20
CA SER A 52 19.09 -1.17 12.63
C SER A 52 18.52 0.21 12.96
N ALA A 53 17.19 0.39 12.86
CA ALA A 53 16.54 1.63 13.22
C ALA A 53 16.67 1.94 14.72
N LYS A 54 16.45 0.95 15.58
CA LYS A 54 16.64 1.09 17.03
C LYS A 54 18.08 1.39 17.42
N SER A 55 19.07 0.81 16.73
CA SER A 55 20.48 1.09 17.02
C SER A 55 20.90 2.51 16.64
N ALA A 56 20.13 3.20 15.80
CA ALA A 56 20.36 4.60 15.50
C ALA A 56 19.78 5.53 16.59
N LEU A 57 18.71 5.12 17.29
CA LEU A 57 18.01 5.97 18.24
C LEU A 57 18.87 6.22 19.50
N GLY A 58 19.15 7.48 19.79
CA GLY A 58 20.05 7.93 20.86
C GLY A 58 21.54 7.84 20.50
N GLU A 59 21.88 7.35 19.31
CA GLU A 59 23.28 7.24 18.87
C GLU A 59 23.76 8.57 18.30
N THR A 60 25.04 8.89 18.53
CA THR A 60 25.69 10.08 18.00
C THR A 60 26.57 9.73 16.81
N PHE A 61 26.30 10.34 15.66
CA PHE A 61 27.12 10.14 14.45
C PHE A 61 28.02 11.34 14.17
N VAL A 62 29.27 11.06 13.78
CA VAL A 62 30.24 12.07 13.39
C VAL A 62 30.04 12.44 11.92
N ALA A 63 29.83 13.71 11.65
CA ALA A 63 29.68 14.23 10.30
C ALA A 63 31.02 14.29 9.56
N TYR A 64 30.98 14.16 8.23
CA TYR A 64 32.19 14.17 7.39
C TYR A 64 33.01 15.46 7.51
N LYS A 65 32.37 16.60 7.80
CA LYS A 65 33.03 17.90 8.02
C LYS A 65 33.33 18.19 9.49
N GLY A 66 33.17 17.21 10.37
CA GLY A 66 33.20 17.39 11.81
C GLY A 66 31.83 17.82 12.37
N GLY A 67 31.68 17.63 13.68
CA GLY A 67 30.41 17.78 14.39
C GLY A 67 29.79 16.43 14.75
N GLU A 68 29.11 16.41 15.89
CA GLU A 68 28.43 15.26 16.47
C GLU A 68 26.93 15.55 16.48
N PHE A 69 26.15 14.61 15.98
CA PHE A 69 24.70 14.73 15.90
C PHE A 69 24.07 13.49 16.54
N GLU A 70 23.38 13.70 17.65
CA GLU A 70 22.55 12.67 18.30
C GLU A 70 21.25 12.50 17.52
N MET A 71 20.88 11.25 17.23
CA MET A 71 19.65 10.93 16.52
C MET A 71 18.54 10.65 17.53
N ASP A 72 17.41 11.29 17.37
CA ASP A 72 16.23 11.13 18.22
C ASP A 72 15.00 10.65 17.42
N ASN A 73 13.84 10.58 18.07
CA ASN A 73 12.60 10.16 17.41
C ASN A 73 12.12 11.10 16.30
N SER A 74 12.58 12.35 16.28
CA SER A 74 12.21 13.37 15.28
C SER A 74 13.16 13.43 14.10
N THR A 75 14.26 12.68 14.16
CA THR A 75 15.29 12.64 13.11
C THR A 75 14.74 12.06 11.81
N ASP A 76 14.92 12.79 10.71
CA ASP A 76 14.54 12.29 9.37
C ASP A 76 15.44 11.14 8.91
N VAL A 77 14.83 10.21 8.15
CA VAL A 77 15.47 8.96 7.72
C VAL A 77 15.64 8.87 6.21
N TYR A 78 16.80 8.36 5.77
CA TYR A 78 17.18 8.25 4.36
C TYR A 78 17.71 6.86 4.01
N LEU A 79 17.62 6.49 2.73
CA LEU A 79 18.23 5.31 2.14
C LEU A 79 19.40 5.74 1.27
N ALA A 80 20.62 5.48 1.71
CA ALA A 80 21.83 5.86 0.99
C ALA A 80 23.00 4.96 1.39
N GLU A 81 23.97 4.78 0.49
CA GLU A 81 25.27 4.23 0.87
C GLU A 81 26.10 5.26 1.65
N TYR A 82 27.03 4.80 2.50
CA TYR A 82 27.90 5.70 3.24
C TYR A 82 28.66 6.67 2.32
N GLY A 83 28.57 7.96 2.63
CA GLY A 83 29.22 9.03 1.85
C GLY A 83 28.53 9.40 0.54
N ARG A 84 27.34 8.85 0.24
CA ARG A 84 26.52 9.19 -0.93
C ARG A 84 25.25 9.94 -0.52
N LEU A 85 24.68 10.68 -1.48
CA LEU A 85 23.29 11.15 -1.39
C LEU A 85 22.35 9.99 -1.72
N GLY A 86 21.10 10.10 -1.28
CA GLY A 86 20.10 9.07 -1.53
C GLY A 86 18.68 9.58 -1.35
N GLU A 87 17.75 8.66 -1.17
CA GLU A 87 16.32 8.93 -1.14
C GLU A 87 15.80 9.04 0.29
N GLU A 88 14.84 9.92 0.54
CA GLU A 88 14.15 9.94 1.83
C GLU A 88 13.32 8.67 1.99
N ILE A 89 13.38 8.04 3.18
CA ILE A 89 12.45 6.96 3.53
C ILE A 89 11.13 7.61 3.93
N GLY A 90 10.31 7.91 2.92
CA GLY A 90 8.92 8.33 3.08
C GLY A 90 7.94 7.15 3.13
N PRO A 91 6.65 7.39 3.43
CA PRO A 91 5.62 6.35 3.51
C PRO A 91 5.52 5.48 2.26
N VAL A 92 5.72 6.08 1.07
CA VAL A 92 5.71 5.36 -0.21
C VAL A 92 6.89 4.40 -0.30
N LEU A 93 8.12 4.87 -0.10
CA LEU A 93 9.30 4.01 -0.19
C LEU A 93 9.27 2.89 0.85
N LEU A 94 8.87 3.19 2.09
CA LEU A 94 8.69 2.16 3.12
C LEU A 94 7.58 1.17 2.73
N GLY A 95 6.44 1.66 2.24
CA GLY A 95 5.35 0.81 1.74
C GLY A 95 5.82 -0.11 0.61
N TYR A 96 6.69 0.37 -0.28
CA TYR A 96 7.29 -0.43 -1.34
C TYR A 96 8.19 -1.54 -0.78
N MET A 97 9.11 -1.20 0.13
CA MET A 97 10.00 -2.17 0.80
C MET A 97 9.21 -3.25 1.53
N LEU A 98 8.16 -2.84 2.24
CA LEU A 98 7.26 -3.74 2.94
C LEU A 98 6.28 -4.47 2.01
N GLY A 99 6.35 -4.27 0.69
CA GLY A 99 5.47 -4.91 -0.29
C GLY A 99 3.97 -4.67 -0.01
N ASN A 100 3.65 -3.48 0.52
CA ASN A 100 2.30 -3.02 0.79
C ASN A 100 1.74 -2.20 -0.38
N ILE A 101 2.60 -1.73 -1.30
CA ILE A 101 2.15 -1.14 -2.56
C ILE A 101 1.59 -2.26 -3.44
N GLY A 102 0.28 -2.22 -3.70
CA GLY A 102 -0.43 -3.22 -4.51
C GLY A 102 -1.01 -4.40 -3.73
N LYS A 103 -0.87 -4.45 -2.40
CA LYS A 103 -1.59 -5.42 -1.57
C LYS A 103 -2.83 -4.77 -0.96
N GLU A 104 -3.94 -4.93 -1.68
CA GLU A 104 -5.33 -4.94 -1.20
C GLU A 104 -5.59 -4.26 0.15
N GLY A 105 -5.49 -2.92 0.15
CA GLY A 105 -6.31 -2.06 1.00
C GLY A 105 -7.71 -1.83 0.41
N ASP A 106 -7.91 -2.16 -0.87
CA ASP A 106 -9.18 -1.96 -1.60
C ASP A 106 -9.99 -3.26 -1.76
N GLY A 107 -9.65 -4.35 -1.07
CA GLY A 107 -10.34 -5.64 -1.23
C GLY A 107 -11.82 -5.61 -0.82
N ALA A 108 -12.16 -4.83 0.21
CA ALA A 108 -13.55 -4.64 0.64
C ALA A 108 -14.34 -3.76 -0.34
N GLU A 109 -13.69 -2.75 -0.91
CA GLU A 109 -14.32 -1.80 -1.83
C GLU A 109 -14.50 -2.43 -3.22
N LEU A 110 -13.50 -3.16 -3.75
CA LEU A 110 -13.63 -3.97 -4.97
C LEU A 110 -14.65 -5.09 -4.82
N SER A 111 -14.71 -5.75 -3.66
CA SER A 111 -15.74 -6.77 -3.39
C SER A 111 -17.14 -6.16 -3.44
N ALA A 112 -17.36 -5.03 -2.77
CA ALA A 112 -18.64 -4.32 -2.78
C ALA A 112 -19.05 -3.84 -4.18
N VAL A 113 -18.09 -3.35 -4.97
CA VAL A 113 -18.32 -2.94 -6.37
C VAL A 113 -18.67 -4.14 -7.24
N THR A 114 -18.00 -5.27 -7.04
CA THR A 114 -18.26 -6.52 -7.79
C THR A 114 -19.63 -7.09 -7.45
N ASP A 115 -19.99 -7.13 -6.16
CA ASP A 115 -21.31 -7.56 -5.69
C ASP A 115 -22.44 -6.66 -6.23
N HIS A 116 -22.19 -5.35 -6.31
CA HIS A 116 -23.15 -4.41 -6.90
C HIS A 116 -23.33 -4.64 -8.40
N LEU A 117 -22.24 -4.86 -9.15
CA LEU A 117 -22.27 -5.19 -10.57
C LEU A 117 -23.04 -6.49 -10.85
N GLU A 118 -22.83 -7.54 -10.05
CA GLU A 118 -23.56 -8.79 -10.20
C GLU A 118 -25.06 -8.64 -9.90
N ARG A 119 -25.43 -7.80 -8.93
CA ARG A 119 -26.84 -7.44 -8.71
C ARG A 119 -27.46 -6.72 -9.91
N LEU A 120 -26.78 -5.72 -10.46
CA LEU A 120 -27.27 -4.96 -11.61
C LEU A 120 -27.45 -5.86 -12.84
N LYS A 121 -26.51 -6.80 -13.08
CA LYS A 121 -26.65 -7.80 -14.15
C LYS A 121 -27.88 -8.68 -13.94
N ALA A 122 -28.11 -9.17 -12.73
CA ALA A 122 -29.26 -10.02 -12.41
C ALA A 122 -30.61 -9.28 -12.57
N GLU A 123 -30.66 -8.00 -12.19
CA GLU A 123 -31.84 -7.15 -12.38
C GLU A 123 -32.10 -6.87 -13.86
N ASN A 124 -31.05 -6.59 -14.65
CA ASN A 124 -31.20 -6.35 -16.08
C ASN A 124 -31.77 -7.59 -16.81
N VAL A 125 -31.26 -8.79 -16.50
CA VAL A 125 -31.78 -10.06 -17.04
C VAL A 125 -33.25 -10.28 -16.69
N ARG A 126 -33.67 -9.94 -15.46
CA ARG A 126 -35.09 -10.03 -15.05
C ARG A 126 -35.98 -9.07 -15.82
N MET A 127 -35.52 -7.84 -16.04
CA MET A 127 -36.26 -6.83 -16.77
C MET A 127 -36.43 -7.21 -18.24
N GLU A 128 -35.37 -7.72 -18.88
CA GLU A 128 -35.43 -8.24 -20.26
C GLU A 128 -36.40 -9.42 -20.38
N ALA A 129 -36.35 -10.38 -19.45
CA ALA A 129 -37.30 -11.49 -19.45
C ALA A 129 -38.75 -11.03 -19.25
N ALA A 130 -38.99 -10.08 -18.35
CA ALA A 130 -40.33 -9.52 -18.12
C ALA A 130 -40.88 -8.80 -19.36
N GLN A 131 -40.03 -8.03 -20.05
CA GLN A 131 -40.38 -7.35 -21.29
C GLN A 131 -40.75 -8.36 -22.40
N TYR A 132 -39.93 -9.41 -22.57
CA TYR A 132 -40.22 -10.48 -23.52
C TYR A 132 -41.57 -11.17 -23.25
N TRP A 133 -41.90 -11.45 -21.98
CA TRP A 133 -43.19 -12.06 -21.63
C TRP A 133 -44.38 -11.12 -21.84
N LEU A 134 -44.21 -9.80 -21.69
CA LEU A 134 -45.24 -8.81 -22.01
C LEU A 134 -45.50 -8.75 -23.51
N GLU A 135 -44.45 -8.74 -24.33
CA GLU A 135 -44.54 -8.77 -25.79
C GLU A 135 -45.23 -10.03 -26.27
N LEU A 136 -44.79 -11.21 -25.78
CA LEU A 136 -45.42 -12.49 -26.12
C LEU A 136 -46.89 -12.57 -25.69
N ARG A 137 -47.24 -12.00 -24.53
CA ARG A 137 -48.63 -11.92 -24.05
C ARG A 137 -49.48 -11.06 -24.98
N ASP A 138 -48.95 -9.93 -25.45
CA ASP A 138 -49.69 -9.00 -26.29
C ASP A 138 -49.83 -9.55 -27.74
N GLU A 139 -48.84 -10.27 -28.24
CA GLU A 139 -48.93 -11.07 -29.48
C GLU A 139 -50.03 -12.14 -29.38
N LEU A 140 -50.04 -12.97 -28.33
CA LEU A 140 -51.06 -14.00 -28.14
C LEU A 140 -52.48 -13.43 -27.99
N LYS A 141 -52.63 -12.26 -27.36
CA LYS A 141 -53.90 -11.54 -27.29
C LYS A 141 -54.34 -11.00 -28.65
N SER A 142 -53.40 -10.60 -29.51
CA SER A 142 -53.70 -10.12 -30.86
C SER A 142 -54.13 -11.27 -31.78
N GLU A 143 -53.54 -12.46 -31.64
CA GLU A 143 -53.91 -13.67 -32.40
C GLU A 143 -55.30 -14.21 -32.02
N TRP A 144 -55.73 -14.01 -30.76
CA TRP A 144 -57.02 -14.49 -30.25
C TRP A 144 -58.13 -13.42 -30.24
N ALA A 145 -57.88 -12.23 -30.79
CA ALA A 145 -58.91 -11.22 -30.96
C ALA A 145 -59.95 -11.71 -31.98
N LEU A 146 -61.14 -12.08 -31.51
CA LEU A 146 -62.25 -12.49 -32.38
C LEU A 146 -62.56 -11.36 -33.39
N PRO A 147 -62.68 -11.66 -34.69
CA PRO A 147 -63.03 -10.64 -35.68
C PRO A 147 -64.41 -10.05 -35.33
N PRO A 148 -64.61 -8.74 -35.55
CA PRO A 148 -65.86 -8.08 -35.19
C PRO A 148 -67.03 -8.73 -35.92
N SER A 149 -68.05 -9.16 -35.19
CA SER A 149 -69.27 -9.75 -35.73
C SER A 149 -70.01 -8.72 -36.58
N HIS A 150 -70.07 -8.94 -37.90
CA HIS A 150 -70.89 -8.18 -38.85
C HIS A 150 -72.36 -8.61 -38.77
#